data_AF-X1PGK2-F1
#
_entry.id   AF-X1PGK2-F1
#
_cell.length_a   1.000
_cell.length_b   1.000
_cell.length_c   1.000
_cell.angle_alpha   90.00
_cell.angle_beta   90.00
_cell.angle_gamma   90.00
#
_symmetry.space_group_name_H-M   'P 1'
#
loop_
_entity.id
_entity.type
_entity.pdbx_description
1 polymer ?
#
loop_
_entity_poly.entity_id
_entity_poly.type
_entity_poly.pdbx_seq_one_letter_code
_entity_poly.pdbx_strand_id
1 'polypeptide(L)'
;MFGDIFNAQFVASSIRVAIPLALAGLGGVFSERSGVINIGLEGMILTGAFTAIAATNFSGNPWVGVLAAISVGILLGLIHAVTCITFKANQIVSGVA
;
A
#
# COMPACT_ATOMS: atom_id res chain seq x y z
N MET A 1 -10.85 30.34 -4.07
CA MET A 1 -10.42 29.50 -2.93
C MET A 1 -11.41 28.38 -2.63
N PHE A 2 -12.63 28.63 -2.12
CA PHE A 2 -13.60 27.52 -1.90
C PHE A 2 -14.08 26.84 -3.19
N GLY A 3 -14.24 27.58 -4.29
CA GLY A 3 -14.59 27.00 -5.60
C GLY A 3 -13.51 26.09 -6.19
N ASP A 4 -12.25 26.30 -5.82
CA ASP A 4 -11.12 25.48 -6.29
C ASP A 4 -11.03 24.15 -5.53
N ILE A 5 -11.51 24.12 -4.28
CA ILE A 5 -11.54 22.94 -3.41
C ILE A 5 -12.57 21.92 -3.91
N PHE A 6 -13.74 22.37 -4.37
CA PHE A 6 -14.83 21.49 -4.84
C PHE A 6 -14.92 21.38 -6.37
N ASN A 7 -13.82 21.64 -7.07
CA ASN A 7 -13.77 21.50 -8.52
C ASN A 7 -13.91 20.02 -8.94
N ALA A 8 -14.52 19.77 -10.10
CA ALA A 8 -14.65 18.44 -10.71
C ALA A 8 -13.34 17.64 -10.75
N GLN A 9 -12.20 18.30 -10.95
CA GLN A 9 -10.90 17.64 -11.00
C GLN A 9 -10.43 17.10 -9.63
N PHE A 10 -10.75 17.81 -8.55
CA PHE A 10 -10.50 17.35 -7.18
C PHE A 10 -11.33 16.09 -6.90
N VAL A 11 -12.63 16.14 -7.19
CA VAL A 11 -13.56 15.00 -7.01
C VAL A 11 -13.09 13.78 -7.81
N ALA A 12 -12.72 13.97 -9.08
CA ALA A 12 -12.23 12.88 -9.92
C ALA A 12 -10.92 12.24 -9.42
N SER A 13 -10.04 13.04 -8.83
CA SER A 13 -8.78 12.55 -8.25
C SER A 13 -9.03 11.80 -6.95
N SER A 14 -9.90 12.33 -6.09
CA SER A 14 -10.29 11.69 -4.82
C SER A 14 -10.90 10.30 -5.03
N ILE A 15 -11.81 10.15 -6.01
CA ILE A 15 -12.41 8.84 -6.32
C ILE A 15 -11.34 7.84 -6.80
N ARG A 16 -10.38 8.30 -7.61
CA ARG A 16 -9.31 7.45 -8.16
C ARG A 16 -8.39 6.90 -7.08
N VAL A 17 -8.08 7.71 -6.07
CA VAL A 17 -7.22 7.31 -4.94
C VAL A 17 -8.01 6.54 -3.87
N ALA A 18 -9.32 6.80 -3.72
CA ALA A 18 -10.15 6.12 -2.74
C ALA A 18 -10.25 4.61 -2.95
N ILE A 19 -10.34 4.14 -4.21
CA ILE A 19 -10.45 2.69 -4.52
C ILE A 19 -9.23 1.89 -4.01
N PRO A 20 -7.98 2.22 -4.40
CA PRO A 20 -6.82 1.48 -3.90
C PRO A 20 -6.69 1.58 -2.38
N LEU A 21 -6.99 2.74 -1.77
CA LEU A 21 -7.00 2.88 -0.32
C LEU A 21 -8.06 2.01 0.36
N ALA A 22 -9.26 1.88 -0.20
CA ALA A 22 -10.31 1.02 0.33
C ALA A 22 -9.91 -0.46 0.28
N LEU A 23 -9.32 -0.89 -0.84
CA LEU A 23 -8.80 -2.26 -0.98
C LEU A 23 -7.65 -2.52 0.01
N ALA A 24 -6.76 -1.55 0.18
CA ALA A 24 -5.68 -1.62 1.15
C ALA A 24 -6.21 -1.68 2.59
N GLY A 25 -7.24 -0.88 2.90
CA GLY A 25 -7.93 -0.89 4.20
C GLY A 25 -8.58 -2.25 4.51
N LEU A 26 -9.17 -2.93 3.52
CA LEU A 26 -9.64 -4.31 3.69
C LEU A 26 -8.49 -5.25 4.08
N GLY A 27 -7.33 -5.12 3.45
CA GLY A 27 -6.10 -5.81 3.85
C GLY A 27 -5.68 -5.50 5.29
N GLY A 28 -5.75 -4.23 5.69
CA GLY A 28 -5.52 -3.78 7.06
C GLY A 28 -6.43 -4.45 8.07
N VAL A 29 -7.73 -4.58 7.77
CA VAL A 29 -8.70 -5.29 8.63
C VAL A 29 -8.33 -6.76 8.80
N PHE A 30 -7.77 -7.43 7.78
CA PHE A 30 -7.25 -8.79 7.95
C PHE A 30 -6.03 -8.83 8.89
N SER A 31 -5.13 -7.85 8.78
CA SER A 31 -3.96 -7.71 9.66
C SER A 31 -4.38 -7.45 11.11
N GLU A 32 -5.32 -6.54 11.35
CA GLU A 32 -5.82 -6.26 12.68
C GLU A 32 -6.51 -7.47 13.32
N ARG A 33 -7.24 -8.25 12.51
CA ARG A 33 -7.86 -9.52 12.97
C ARG A 33 -6.83 -10.58 13.36
N SER A 34 -5.60 -10.53 12.85
CA SER A 34 -4.51 -11.42 13.29
C SER A 34 -3.74 -10.88 14.50
N GLY A 35 -4.13 -9.70 15.03
CA GLY A 35 -3.47 -9.05 16.16
C GLY A 35 -2.27 -8.18 15.79
N VAL A 36 -2.06 -7.91 14.49
CA VAL A 36 -0.95 -7.08 14.00
C VAL A 36 -1.51 -5.86 13.25
N ILE A 37 -1.44 -4.69 13.87
CA ILE A 37 -1.84 -3.43 13.27
C ILE A 37 -0.76 -2.99 12.26
N ASN A 38 -1.15 -2.78 11.01
CA ASN A 38 -0.23 -2.36 9.95
C ASN A 38 -0.47 -0.90 9.57
N ILE A 39 0.27 0.02 10.21
CA ILE A 39 0.23 1.46 9.92
C ILE A 39 1.01 1.81 8.63
N GLY A 40 1.92 0.94 8.19
CA GLY A 40 2.77 1.15 7.00
C GLY A 40 2.08 0.87 5.66
N LEU A 41 0.76 0.67 5.66
CA LEU A 41 -0.02 0.32 4.46
C LEU A 41 0.11 1.34 3.33
N GLU A 42 0.18 2.63 3.65
CA GLU A 42 0.41 3.69 2.67
C GLU A 42 1.76 3.53 1.95
N GLY A 43 2.81 3.21 2.72
CA GLY A 43 4.13 2.90 2.18
C GLY A 43 4.10 1.68 1.26
N MET A 44 3.43 0.61 1.69
CA MET A 44 3.30 -0.63 0.88
C MET A 44 2.57 -0.37 -0.45
N ILE A 45 1.54 0.48 -0.46
CA ILE A 45 0.85 0.90 -1.70
C ILE A 45 1.81 1.64 -2.63
N LEU A 46 2.54 2.64 -2.10
CA LEU A 46 3.46 3.47 -2.89
C LEU A 46 4.62 2.65 -3.45
N THR A 47 5.22 1.76 -2.65
CA THR A 47 6.30 0.87 -3.11
C THR A 47 5.79 -0.12 -4.15
N GLY A 48 4.58 -0.67 -3.96
CA GLY A 48 3.94 -1.54 -4.95
C GLY A 48 3.66 -0.82 -6.27
N ALA A 49 3.11 0.40 -6.22
CA ALA A 49 2.83 1.21 -7.41
C ALA A 49 4.12 1.56 -8.19
N PHE A 50 5.17 1.98 -7.48
CA PHE A 50 6.47 2.26 -8.09
C PHE A 50 7.05 1.01 -8.76
N THR A 51 7.05 -0.12 -8.05
CA THR A 51 7.59 -1.38 -8.56
C THR A 51 6.81 -1.88 -9.77
N ALA A 52 5.47 -1.74 -9.76
CA ALA A 52 4.63 -2.11 -10.90
C ALA A 52 5.03 -1.35 -12.17
N ILE A 53 5.19 -0.03 -12.07
CA ILE A 53 5.56 0.82 -13.21
C ILE A 53 6.98 0.50 -13.67
N ALA A 54 7.94 0.36 -12.75
CA ALA A 54 9.31 0.02 -13.08
C ALA A 54 9.41 -1.32 -13.83
N ALA A 55 8.79 -2.37 -13.29
CA ALA A 55 8.80 -3.69 -13.91
C ALA A 55 8.05 -3.73 -15.25
N THR A 56 6.94 -2.99 -15.38
CA THR A 56 6.24 -2.83 -16.67
C THR A 56 7.12 -2.12 -17.69
N ASN A 57 7.86 -1.08 -17.28
CA ASN A 57 8.74 -0.32 -18.16
C ASN A 57 9.87 -1.19 -18.74
N PHE A 58 10.53 -2.01 -17.90
CA PHE A 58 11.62 -2.88 -18.36
C PHE A 58 11.14 -4.10 -19.15
N SER A 59 10.00 -4.68 -18.79
CA SER A 59 9.49 -5.90 -19.44
C SER A 59 8.62 -5.63 -20.67
N GLY A 60 8.05 -4.42 -20.80
CA GLY A 60 7.02 -4.09 -21.77
C GLY A 60 5.66 -4.78 -21.51
N ASN A 61 5.52 -5.56 -20.44
CA ASN A 61 4.31 -6.33 -20.14
C ASN A 61 3.69 -5.89 -18.79
N PRO A 62 2.46 -5.34 -18.79
CA PRO A 62 1.81 -4.86 -17.57
C PRO A 62 1.57 -5.97 -16.52
N TRP A 63 1.41 -7.22 -16.95
CA TRP A 63 1.20 -8.34 -16.03
C TRP A 63 2.45 -8.66 -15.21
N VAL A 64 3.64 -8.43 -15.77
CA VAL A 64 4.90 -8.55 -15.02
C VAL A 64 4.95 -7.47 -13.93
N GLY A 65 4.48 -6.26 -14.22
CA GLY A 65 4.32 -5.20 -13.22
C GLY A 65 3.39 -5.58 -12.08
N VAL A 66 2.22 -6.16 -12.40
CA VAL A 66 1.27 -6.63 -11.38
C VAL A 66 1.91 -7.70 -10.49
N LEU A 67 2.56 -8.71 -11.06
CA LEU A 67 3.23 -9.75 -10.29
C LEU A 67 4.34 -9.18 -9.41
N ALA A 68 5.17 -8.28 -9.94
CA ALA A 68 6.23 -7.63 -9.19
C ALA A 68 5.68 -6.84 -7.98
N ALA A 69 4.60 -6.08 -8.16
CA ALA A 69 3.96 -5.34 -7.09
C ALA A 69 3.38 -6.26 -5.99
N ILE A 70 2.74 -7.36 -6.38
CA ILE A 70 2.25 -8.37 -5.44
C ILE A 70 3.41 -8.96 -4.64
N SER A 71 4.50 -9.35 -5.31
CA SER A 71 5.68 -9.92 -4.65
C SER A 71 6.30 -8.94 -3.65
N VAL A 72 6.45 -7.66 -4.01
CA VAL A 72 6.98 -6.64 -3.10
C VAL A 72 6.05 -6.39 -1.92
N GLY A 73 4.73 -6.31 -2.14
CA GLY A 73 3.76 -6.16 -1.06
C GLY A 73 3.82 -7.32 -0.06
N ILE A 74 3.93 -8.55 -0.54
CA ILE A 74 4.10 -9.74 0.31
C ILE A 74 5.41 -9.66 1.09
N LEU A 75 6.52 -9.29 0.45
CA LEU A 75 7.82 -9.17 1.12
C LEU A 75 7.80 -8.13 2.24
N LEU A 76 7.25 -6.93 1.98
CA LEU A 76 7.13 -5.88 2.98
C LEU A 76 6.20 -6.30 4.14
N GLY A 77 5.08 -6.94 3.83
CA GLY A 77 4.17 -7.50 4.84
C GLY A 77 4.85 -8.56 5.71
N LEU A 78 5.67 -9.43 5.12
CA LEU A 78 6.45 -10.43 5.86
C LEU A 78 7.50 -9.79 6.76
N ILE A 79 8.23 -8.78 6.27
CA ILE A 79 9.22 -8.05 7.08
C ILE A 79 8.53 -7.42 8.29
N HIS A 80 7.39 -6.74 8.07
CA HIS A 80 6.61 -6.16 9.16
C HIS A 80 6.13 -7.23 10.16
N ALA A 81 5.57 -8.34 9.66
CA ALA A 81 5.11 -9.43 10.49
C ALA A 81 6.24 -10.05 11.33
N VAL A 82 7.41 -10.32 10.75
CA VAL A 82 8.58 -10.84 11.49
C VAL A 82 9.05 -9.85 12.56
N THR A 83 9.10 -8.56 12.22
CA THR A 83 9.52 -7.51 13.16
C THR A 83 8.56 -7.41 14.35
N CYS A 84 7.25 -7.46 14.09
CA CYS A 84 6.22 -7.33 15.12
C CYS A 84 6.00 -8.61 15.94
N ILE A 85 6.07 -9.78 15.30
CA ILE A 85 5.75 -11.08 15.93
C ILE A 85 7.00 -11.71 16.56
N THR A 86 8.08 -11.82 15.80
CA THR A 86 9.31 -12.50 16.26
C THR A 86 10.13 -11.61 17.17
N PHE A 87 10.37 -10.36 16.76
CA PHE A 87 11.20 -9.43 17.52
C PHE A 87 10.42 -8.58 18.52
N LYS A 88 9.08 -8.69 18.56
CA LYS A 88 8.20 -7.95 19.46
C LYS A 88 8.41 -6.43 19.38
N ALA A 89 8.79 -5.94 18.21
CA ALA A 89 8.94 -4.50 17.98
C ALA A 89 7.58 -3.80 18.08
N ASN A 90 7.61 -2.51 18.40
CA ASN A 90 6.41 -1.70 18.37
C ASN A 90 5.88 -1.58 16.93
N GLN A 91 4.64 -2.01 16.71
CA GLN A 91 3.98 -2.05 15.40
C GLN A 91 3.86 -0.66 14.75
N ILE A 92 3.72 0.40 15.57
CA ILE A 92 3.69 1.78 15.08
C ILE A 92 5.07 2.17 14.52
N VAL A 93 6.14 1.85 15.26
CA VAL A 93 7.51 2.20 14.84
C VAL A 93 7.89 1.42 13.59
N SER A 94 7.58 0.12 13.53
CA SER A 94 7.85 -0.71 12.35
C SER A 94 7.03 -0.29 11.12
N GLY A 95 5.86 0.32 11.30
CA GLY A 95 5.01 0.75 10.20
C GLY A 95 5.35 2.15 9.67
N VAL A 96 5.95 3.01 10.49
CA VAL A 96 6.30 4.40 10.12
C VAL A 96 7.73 4.53 9.59
N ALA A 97 8.64 3.67 10.04
CA ALA A 97 10.04 3.64 9.62
C ALA A 97 10.20 3.16 8.16
#